data_AF-A0A830F7Y8-F1
#
_entry.id   AF-A0A830F7Y8-F1
#
_cell.length_a   1.000
_cell.length_b   1.000
_cell.length_c   1.000
_cell.angle_alpha   90.00
_cell.angle_beta   90.00
_cell.angle_gamma   90.00
#
_symmetry.space_group_name_H-M   'P 1'
#
loop_
_entity.id
_entity.type
_entity.pdbx_description
1 polymer ?
#
loop_
_entity_poly.entity_id
_entity_poly.type
_entity_poly.pdbx_seq_one_letter_code
_entity_poly.pdbx_strand_id
1 'polypeptide(L)'
;MRVVGIEGTAWCASAAVFDSERDAVSIESEAYEPESGGIHPREAAEHMREAIPRVVAAALETAEGPIDAVAFARGPGIGPCLRIVGSAARALAQSLDVPLVGVNHMVAHLEIGRHRSGFESPVCLNASGANAHVLGYHNGRYRVLGETMDTGVGNALDKFTRHVGWSHPGGPKVEEHAERGDYVEFPYVVKGMDFSFSGIMSAAKDAYDDGTPVADVCCGLQETVFAMLTEVAERALSLTGRDELVLGGGVGQNARLREMLAAMCEQRGAEFYAPEARFLRDNAGMIAVLGAKMYGAGDTLDVAASAVDPDFRPDEVPVTWRDDAEDVLLAGAGAPTDVRGAEAVVDVGAETVTKTRRPKAYRHDALDARLRRERTTHEARLLSEARRAGVPTPVVFDVDVPGSTLELERVGEADLRDALSERRVAAVAEHLAALHDAGFVHGDPTTRNARVTRSGTRDERAGRHDPRAARHAQQRDADGPEASRGERAGADATREPRDGGRVYLIDFGLGYYTDDAEDYAMDLHVFEGAIRGTADDPEPLLAAAEAAYREAGDPGVLEQLREIEGRGRYQ
;
A
#
# COMPACT_ATOMS: atom_id res chain seq x y z
N MET A 1 19.33 -8.30 29.85
CA MET A 1 18.78 -6.92 29.89
C MET A 1 17.28 -6.96 30.10
N ARG A 2 16.74 -6.10 30.98
CA ARG A 2 15.32 -6.01 31.35
C ARG A 2 14.77 -4.63 31.09
N VAL A 3 13.70 -4.56 30.30
CA VAL A 3 13.04 -3.30 29.94
C VAL A 3 11.59 -3.31 30.37
N VAL A 4 11.15 -2.23 31.02
CA VAL A 4 9.73 -2.01 31.32
C VAL A 4 9.11 -1.25 30.16
N GLY A 5 8.08 -1.80 29.53
CA GLY A 5 7.25 -1.09 28.54
C GLY A 5 6.01 -0.51 29.19
N ILE A 6 5.54 0.65 28.71
CA ILE A 6 4.25 1.24 29.08
C ILE A 6 3.48 1.61 27.81
N GLU A 7 2.26 1.10 27.69
CA GLU A 7 1.35 1.30 26.56
C GLU A 7 0.02 1.87 27.08
N GLY A 8 -0.58 2.76 26.29
CA GLY A 8 -1.81 3.46 26.63
C GLY A 8 -2.16 4.52 25.61
N THR A 9 -1.91 4.23 24.33
CA THR A 9 -2.18 5.12 23.19
C THR A 9 -3.69 5.33 22.98
N ALA A 10 -4.53 4.37 23.37
CA ALA A 10 -5.97 4.44 23.17
C ALA A 10 -6.77 4.12 24.45
N TRP A 11 -7.31 2.91 24.58
CA TRP A 11 -8.29 2.50 25.61
C TRP A 11 -7.77 1.40 26.54
N CYS A 12 -6.63 0.77 26.23
CA CYS A 12 -6.02 -0.28 27.03
C CYS A 12 -4.80 0.26 27.80
N ALA A 13 -4.89 0.34 29.12
CA ALA A 13 -3.73 0.66 29.96
C ALA A 13 -2.89 -0.60 30.11
N SER A 14 -1.61 -0.57 29.77
CA SER A 14 -0.76 -1.75 29.85
C SER A 14 0.66 -1.42 30.28
N ALA A 15 1.27 -2.33 31.05
CA ALA A 15 2.68 -2.33 31.38
C ALA A 15 3.25 -3.75 31.24
N ALA A 16 4.52 -3.85 30.88
CA ALA A 16 5.15 -5.15 30.70
C ALA A 16 6.62 -5.12 31.10
N VAL A 17 7.14 -6.26 31.54
CA VAL A 17 8.57 -6.48 31.71
C VAL A 17 9.02 -7.46 30.64
N PHE A 18 10.03 -7.06 29.86
CA PHE A 18 10.72 -7.95 28.92
C PHE A 18 12.11 -8.31 29.45
N ASP A 19 12.41 -9.60 29.55
CA ASP A 19 13.73 -10.13 29.85
C ASP A 19 14.34 -10.75 28.59
N SER A 20 15.31 -10.03 28.01
CA SER A 20 16.01 -10.41 26.78
C SER A 20 16.84 -11.70 26.88
N GLU A 21 17.31 -12.08 28.07
CA GLU A 21 18.12 -13.31 28.21
C GLU A 21 17.25 -14.57 28.09
N ARG A 22 15.98 -14.46 28.50
CA ARG A 22 15.01 -15.56 28.49
C ARG A 22 13.98 -15.43 27.37
N ASP A 23 14.03 -14.35 26.60
CA ASP A 23 13.01 -13.94 25.65
C ASP A 23 11.57 -13.92 26.25
N ALA A 24 11.48 -13.58 27.53
CA ALA A 24 10.25 -13.67 28.32
C ALA A 24 9.58 -12.31 28.45
N VAL A 25 8.26 -12.26 28.22
CA VAL A 25 7.44 -11.05 28.36
C VAL A 25 6.30 -11.31 29.34
N SER A 26 6.27 -10.57 30.43
CA SER A 26 5.17 -10.52 31.40
C SER A 26 4.35 -9.27 31.14
N ILE A 27 3.06 -9.41 30.84
CA ILE A 27 2.18 -8.31 30.42
C ILE A 27 1.04 -8.18 31.44
N GLU A 28 0.85 -6.97 31.94
CA GLU A 28 -0.31 -6.56 32.72
C GLU A 28 -1.11 -5.54 31.92
N SER A 29 -2.42 -5.77 31.77
CA SER A 29 -3.30 -4.92 30.98
C SER A 29 -4.66 -4.75 31.64
N GLU A 30 -5.19 -3.53 31.59
CA GLU A 30 -6.51 -3.18 32.08
C GLU A 30 -7.22 -2.30 31.04
N ALA A 31 -8.21 -2.89 30.35
CA ALA A 31 -8.89 -2.26 29.24
C ALA A 31 -10.15 -1.51 29.68
N TYR A 32 -10.39 -0.33 29.11
CA TYR A 32 -11.63 0.43 29.30
C TYR A 32 -12.73 -0.08 28.36
N GLU A 33 -13.86 -0.50 28.94
CA GLU A 33 -15.04 -0.90 28.19
C GLU A 33 -16.15 0.14 28.39
N PRO A 34 -16.60 0.84 27.32
CA PRO A 34 -17.66 1.83 27.45
C PRO A 34 -19.01 1.15 27.70
N GLU A 35 -19.84 1.73 28.59
CA GLU A 35 -21.20 1.23 28.86
C GLU A 35 -22.10 1.27 27.61
N SER A 36 -21.88 2.24 26.72
CA SER A 36 -22.56 2.34 25.43
C SER A 36 -21.73 3.14 24.41
N GLY A 37 -21.96 2.89 23.12
CA GLY A 37 -21.28 3.63 22.05
C GLY A 37 -19.83 3.19 21.81
N GLY A 38 -18.99 4.13 21.39
CA GLY A 38 -17.56 3.90 21.10
C GLY A 38 -16.66 4.55 22.16
N ILE A 39 -15.35 4.44 21.98
CA ILE A 39 -14.37 5.01 22.92
C ILE A 39 -14.45 6.55 22.92
N HIS A 40 -14.77 7.14 24.07
CA HIS A 40 -14.74 8.58 24.25
C HIS A 40 -13.36 9.02 24.80
N PRO A 41 -12.61 9.92 24.13
CA PRO A 41 -11.23 10.26 24.51
C PRO A 41 -11.06 10.72 25.96
N ARG A 42 -12.06 11.41 26.51
CA ARG A 42 -12.03 11.87 27.90
C ARG A 42 -12.17 10.71 28.88
N GLU A 43 -13.08 9.77 28.63
CA GLU A 43 -13.35 8.64 29.52
C GLU A 43 -12.18 7.66 29.49
N ALA A 44 -11.61 7.42 28.31
CA ALA A 44 -10.36 6.67 28.17
C ALA A 44 -9.22 7.29 28.99
N ALA A 45 -9.05 8.62 28.95
CA ALA A 45 -8.03 9.30 29.74
C ALA A 45 -8.31 9.25 31.26
N GLU A 46 -9.57 9.33 31.68
CA GLU A 46 -9.97 9.18 33.08
C GLU A 46 -9.63 7.77 33.59
N HIS A 47 -9.91 6.72 32.81
CA HIS A 47 -9.50 5.34 33.10
C HIS A 47 -7.97 5.21 33.19
N MET A 48 -7.24 5.69 32.18
CA MET A 48 -5.77 5.62 32.12
C MET A 48 -5.10 6.22 33.35
N ARG A 49 -5.65 7.32 33.90
CA ARG A 49 -5.10 8.01 35.07
C ARG A 49 -5.03 7.09 36.30
N GLU A 50 -6.00 6.20 36.44
CA GLU A 50 -6.07 5.27 37.57
C GLU A 50 -5.41 3.92 37.26
N ALA A 51 -5.58 3.44 36.03
CA ALA A 51 -5.13 2.11 35.62
C ALA A 51 -3.61 2.04 35.38
N ILE A 52 -2.99 3.05 34.75
CA ILE A 52 -1.55 3.03 34.42
C ILE A 52 -0.67 2.80 35.67
N PRO A 53 -0.85 3.52 36.79
CA PRO A 53 -0.07 3.24 38.01
C PRO A 53 -0.25 1.81 38.54
N ARG A 54 -1.46 1.24 38.44
CA ARG A 54 -1.73 -0.13 38.91
C ARG A 54 -1.02 -1.18 38.05
N VAL A 55 -1.16 -1.10 36.73
CA VAL A 55 -0.54 -2.07 35.82
C VAL A 55 0.98 -1.97 35.86
N VAL A 56 1.54 -0.76 36.01
CA VAL A 56 2.99 -0.58 36.18
C VAL A 56 3.48 -1.24 37.47
N ALA A 57 2.79 -1.03 38.60
CA ALA A 57 3.15 -1.66 39.86
C ALA A 57 3.10 -3.20 39.75
N ALA A 58 2.02 -3.74 39.19
CA ALA A 58 1.86 -5.18 38.99
C ALA A 58 2.94 -5.76 38.06
N ALA A 59 3.26 -5.07 36.95
CA ALA A 59 4.30 -5.53 36.03
C ALA A 59 5.68 -5.57 36.70
N LEU A 60 6.02 -4.58 37.53
CA LEU A 60 7.28 -4.54 38.27
C LEU A 60 7.42 -5.68 39.29
N GLU A 61 6.32 -6.18 39.86
CA GLU A 61 6.36 -7.36 40.74
C GLU A 61 6.83 -8.64 40.02
N THR A 62 6.69 -8.68 38.70
CA THR A 62 7.16 -9.81 37.86
C THR A 62 8.64 -9.74 37.51
N ALA A 63 9.32 -8.62 37.81
CA ALA A 63 10.71 -8.42 37.45
C ALA A 63 11.66 -9.22 38.36
N GLU A 64 12.39 -10.17 37.79
CA GLU A 64 13.41 -10.94 38.49
C GLU A 64 14.80 -10.28 38.36
N GLY A 65 14.95 -9.04 38.85
CA GLY A 65 16.22 -8.31 38.86
C GLY A 65 16.07 -6.81 38.60
N PRO A 66 17.19 -6.08 38.45
CA PRO A 66 17.16 -4.66 38.12
C PRO A 66 16.57 -4.43 36.73
N ILE A 67 15.90 -3.30 36.58
CA ILE A 67 15.42 -2.77 35.30
C ILE A 67 16.54 -1.93 34.70
N ASP A 68 16.83 -2.12 33.41
CA ASP A 68 17.90 -1.42 32.71
C ASP A 68 17.40 -0.18 31.95
N ALA A 69 16.12 -0.17 31.53
CA ALA A 69 15.49 0.97 30.86
C ALA A 69 13.96 0.95 30.99
N VAL A 70 13.35 2.11 30.78
CA VAL A 70 11.89 2.27 30.66
C VAL A 70 11.55 2.73 29.25
N ALA A 71 10.73 1.96 28.54
CA ALA A 71 10.18 2.27 27.23
C ALA A 71 8.71 2.67 27.34
N PHE A 72 8.26 3.59 26.50
CA PHE A 72 6.85 3.98 26.46
C PHE A 72 6.37 4.27 25.05
N ALA A 73 5.08 4.03 24.81
CA ALA A 73 4.42 4.42 23.57
C ALA A 73 4.37 5.95 23.47
N ARG A 74 5.23 6.52 22.61
CA ARG A 74 5.33 7.96 22.37
C ARG A 74 4.23 8.47 21.45
N GLY A 75 3.75 7.60 20.56
CA GLY A 75 2.76 7.89 19.54
C GLY A 75 2.72 6.81 18.45
N PRO A 76 1.76 6.88 17.51
CA PRO A 76 0.64 7.81 17.49
C PRO A 76 -0.46 7.40 18.50
N GLY A 77 -1.45 8.26 18.77
CA GLY A 77 -2.54 7.91 19.68
C GLY A 77 -3.33 9.10 20.25
N ILE A 78 -4.27 8.80 21.16
CA ILE A 78 -5.12 9.79 21.83
C ILE A 78 -4.24 10.66 22.74
N GLY A 79 -4.06 11.93 22.36
CA GLY A 79 -3.17 12.86 23.06
C GLY A 79 -3.34 12.92 24.60
N PRO A 80 -4.57 13.02 25.14
CA PRO A 80 -4.81 12.90 26.58
C PRO A 80 -4.26 11.62 27.23
N CYS A 81 -4.45 10.46 26.61
CA CYS A 81 -3.94 9.18 27.11
C CYS A 81 -2.41 9.12 27.03
N LEU A 82 -1.83 9.53 25.89
CA LEU A 82 -0.38 9.59 25.69
C LEU A 82 0.32 10.44 26.76
N ARG A 83 -0.26 11.60 27.14
CA ARG A 83 0.32 12.46 28.19
C ARG A 83 0.40 11.75 29.54
N ILE A 84 -0.57 10.89 29.86
CA ILE A 84 -0.57 10.09 31.10
C ILE A 84 0.54 9.05 31.03
N VAL A 85 0.61 8.29 29.93
CA VAL A 85 1.65 7.27 29.67
C VAL A 85 3.05 7.88 29.75
N GLY A 86 3.32 8.94 29.00
CA GLY A 86 4.62 9.59 29.01
C GLY A 86 5.00 10.15 30.38
N SER A 87 4.03 10.63 31.17
CA SER A 87 4.30 11.14 32.53
C SER A 87 4.63 10.01 33.49
N ALA A 88 3.93 8.88 33.42
CA ALA A 88 4.25 7.68 34.19
C ALA A 88 5.63 7.14 33.82
N ALA A 89 5.96 7.07 32.53
CA ALA A 89 7.25 6.59 32.04
C ALA A 89 8.42 7.46 32.52
N ARG A 90 8.30 8.79 32.38
CA ARG A 90 9.31 9.75 32.90
C ARG A 90 9.52 9.59 34.40
N ALA A 91 8.44 9.54 35.17
CA ALA A 91 8.51 9.40 36.62
C ALA A 91 9.17 8.07 37.03
N LEU A 92 8.81 6.97 36.36
CA LEU A 92 9.39 5.66 36.62
C LEU A 92 10.88 5.63 36.28
N ALA A 93 11.28 6.09 35.09
CA ALA A 93 12.67 6.15 34.65
C ALA A 93 13.54 6.95 35.64
N GLN A 94 13.07 8.11 36.08
CA GLN A 94 13.75 8.94 37.07
C GLN A 94 13.82 8.28 38.45
N SER A 95 12.78 7.56 38.86
CA SER A 95 12.75 6.88 40.17
C SER A 95 13.71 5.70 40.23
N LEU A 96 13.93 5.03 39.10
CA LEU A 96 14.84 3.89 38.95
C LEU A 96 16.26 4.31 38.54
N ASP A 97 16.46 5.58 38.20
CA ASP A 97 17.71 6.14 37.65
C ASP A 97 18.18 5.39 36.39
N VAL A 98 17.26 5.15 35.46
CA VAL A 98 17.50 4.39 34.21
C VAL A 98 17.11 5.21 32.97
N PRO A 99 17.70 4.91 31.80
CA PRO A 99 17.34 5.57 30.55
C PRO A 99 15.88 5.39 30.15
N LEU A 100 15.36 6.39 29.43
CA LEU A 100 14.01 6.43 28.87
C LEU A 100 14.08 6.20 27.35
N VAL A 101 13.16 5.39 26.81
CA VAL A 101 13.05 5.10 25.37
C VAL A 101 11.66 5.44 24.87
N GLY A 102 11.57 6.26 23.82
CA GLY A 102 10.30 6.65 23.21
C GLY A 102 10.01 5.81 21.98
N VAL A 103 9.00 4.94 22.06
CA VAL A 103 8.71 3.93 21.05
C VAL A 103 7.54 4.37 20.18
N ASN A 104 7.64 4.16 18.86
CA ASN A 104 6.49 4.28 17.97
C ASN A 104 5.60 3.04 18.06
N HIS A 105 4.33 3.24 18.37
CA HIS A 105 3.35 2.19 18.61
C HIS A 105 3.11 1.31 17.37
N MET A 106 3.05 1.90 16.17
CA MET A 106 2.83 1.14 14.94
C MET A 106 4.05 0.29 14.58
N VAL A 107 5.26 0.82 14.80
CA VAL A 107 6.50 0.05 14.62
C VAL A 107 6.61 -1.07 15.66
N ALA A 108 6.12 -0.86 16.88
CA ALA A 108 6.10 -1.90 17.91
C ALA A 108 5.26 -3.12 17.53
N HIS A 109 4.06 -2.90 16.96
CA HIS A 109 3.20 -3.98 16.42
C HIS A 109 3.92 -4.82 15.35
N LEU A 110 4.69 -4.16 14.48
CA LEU A 110 5.49 -4.83 13.46
C LEU A 110 6.65 -5.61 14.09
N GLU A 111 7.43 -4.94 14.93
CA GLU A 111 8.68 -5.47 15.47
C GLU A 111 8.46 -6.64 16.44
N ILE A 112 7.35 -6.67 17.18
CA ILE A 112 7.00 -7.85 17.99
C ILE A 112 6.72 -9.06 17.09
N GLY A 113 6.06 -8.86 15.96
CA GLY A 113 5.79 -9.95 15.03
C GLY A 113 7.04 -10.45 14.33
N ARG A 114 7.90 -9.54 13.85
CA ARG A 114 9.21 -9.90 13.28
C ARG A 114 10.10 -10.61 14.31
N HIS A 115 10.16 -10.09 15.54
CA HIS A 115 10.94 -10.69 16.64
C HIS A 115 10.50 -12.12 16.93
N ARG A 116 9.20 -12.39 16.92
CA ARG A 116 8.63 -13.71 17.23
C ARG A 116 8.66 -14.68 16.05
N SER A 117 8.63 -14.20 14.81
CA SER A 117 8.77 -15.04 13.63
C SER A 117 10.21 -15.45 13.35
N GLY A 118 11.17 -14.58 13.69
CA GLY A 118 12.57 -14.73 13.28
C GLY A 118 12.81 -14.31 11.83
N PHE A 119 11.83 -13.68 11.18
CA PHE A 119 11.96 -13.17 9.82
C PHE A 119 12.97 -12.04 9.75
N GLU A 120 13.77 -12.05 8.68
CA GLU A 120 14.81 -11.05 8.48
C GLU A 120 14.20 -9.75 7.96
N SER A 121 13.38 -9.81 6.91
CA SER A 121 12.90 -8.62 6.19
C SER A 121 11.45 -8.75 5.73
N PRO A 122 10.49 -8.92 6.66
CA PRO A 122 9.10 -9.12 6.30
C PRO A 122 8.43 -7.82 5.82
N VAL A 123 7.48 -8.00 4.91
CA VAL A 123 6.39 -7.03 4.74
C VAL A 123 5.46 -7.18 5.95
N CYS A 124 4.95 -6.07 6.46
CA CYS A 124 4.04 -6.10 7.61
C CYS A 124 2.69 -5.48 7.27
N LEU A 125 1.62 -6.24 7.50
CA LEU A 125 0.27 -5.71 7.51
C LEU A 125 -0.11 -5.40 8.96
N ASN A 126 -0.23 -4.11 9.29
CA ASN A 126 -0.79 -3.66 10.56
C ASN A 126 -2.26 -3.29 10.35
N ALA A 127 -3.19 -4.08 10.91
CA ALA A 127 -4.63 -3.83 10.83
C ALA A 127 -5.19 -3.57 12.24
N SER A 128 -5.47 -2.30 12.56
CA SER A 128 -5.92 -1.87 13.90
C SER A 128 -7.28 -1.14 13.85
N GLY A 129 -7.71 -0.66 15.02
CA GLY A 129 -8.90 0.19 15.13
C GLY A 129 -8.77 1.48 14.33
N ALA A 130 -7.69 2.21 14.56
CA ALA A 130 -7.48 3.54 13.99
C ALA A 130 -6.81 3.52 12.61
N ASN A 131 -5.98 2.51 12.32
CA ASN A 131 -5.12 2.50 11.14
C ASN A 131 -5.18 1.15 10.43
N ALA A 132 -4.88 1.17 9.14
CA ALA A 132 -4.42 -0.02 8.44
C ALA A 132 -3.26 0.39 7.53
N HIS A 133 -2.07 -0.18 7.77
CA HIS A 133 -0.84 0.12 7.04
C HIS A 133 -0.21 -1.18 6.52
N VAL A 134 0.36 -1.11 5.33
CA VAL A 134 1.31 -2.09 4.82
C VAL A 134 2.69 -1.46 4.83
N LEU A 135 3.61 -2.04 5.60
CA LEU A 135 4.92 -1.49 5.88
C LEU A 135 6.03 -2.37 5.32
N GLY A 136 7.11 -1.76 4.82
CA GLY A 136 8.34 -2.45 4.42
C GLY A 136 9.57 -1.66 4.88
N TYR A 137 10.65 -2.34 5.26
CA TYR A 137 11.87 -1.68 5.74
C TYR A 137 12.78 -1.26 4.58
N HIS A 138 13.07 0.02 4.44
CA HIS A 138 13.92 0.55 3.38
C HIS A 138 14.72 1.76 3.87
N ASN A 139 16.03 1.81 3.55
CA ASN A 139 16.94 2.91 3.87
C ASN A 139 16.87 3.36 5.33
N GLY A 140 17.01 2.41 6.26
CA GLY A 140 17.02 2.72 7.69
C GLY A 140 15.68 3.16 8.28
N ARG A 141 14.55 2.94 7.58
CA ARG A 141 13.20 3.33 8.02
C ARG A 141 12.14 2.30 7.61
N TYR A 142 11.00 2.29 8.30
CA TYR A 142 9.81 1.56 7.84
C TYR A 142 8.95 2.45 6.96
N ARG A 143 8.84 2.13 5.67
CA ARG A 143 8.05 2.88 4.69
C ARG A 143 6.62 2.37 4.62
N VAL A 144 5.69 3.29 4.44
CA VAL A 144 4.26 2.98 4.23
C VAL A 144 4.05 2.67 2.76
N LEU A 145 3.99 1.38 2.44
CA LEU A 145 3.73 0.87 1.09
C LEU A 145 2.26 1.03 0.69
N GLY A 146 1.34 1.01 1.66
CA GLY A 146 -0.10 1.19 1.45
C GLY A 146 -0.81 1.55 2.74
N GLU A 147 -1.87 2.35 2.67
CA GLU A 147 -2.65 2.74 3.85
C GLU A 147 -4.15 2.92 3.57
N THR A 148 -4.93 3.08 4.65
CA THR A 148 -6.33 3.49 4.52
C THR A 148 -6.41 4.97 4.11
N MET A 149 -7.25 5.28 3.13
CA MET A 149 -7.50 6.66 2.70
C MET A 149 -8.45 7.42 3.64
N ASP A 150 -9.19 6.73 4.51
CA ASP A 150 -10.26 7.35 5.29
C ASP A 150 -10.28 6.99 6.78
N THR A 151 -10.61 5.74 7.12
CA THR A 151 -10.78 5.28 8.50
C THR A 151 -10.05 3.97 8.70
N GLY A 152 -9.55 3.71 9.90
CA GLY A 152 -9.07 2.38 10.25
C GLY A 152 -10.15 1.31 10.12
N VAL A 153 -9.73 0.09 9.76
CA VAL A 153 -10.63 -1.04 9.52
C VAL A 153 -11.43 -1.40 10.77
N GLY A 154 -10.82 -1.39 11.96
CA GLY A 154 -11.57 -1.69 13.19
C GLY A 154 -12.59 -0.59 13.52
N ASN A 155 -12.28 0.69 13.30
CA ASN A 155 -13.23 1.79 13.44
C ASN A 155 -14.38 1.72 12.43
N ALA A 156 -14.11 1.25 11.21
CA ALA A 156 -15.12 0.99 10.20
C ALA A 156 -16.12 -0.07 10.69
N LEU A 157 -15.61 -1.22 11.14
CA LEU A 157 -16.43 -2.29 11.72
C LEU A 157 -17.21 -1.80 12.94
N ASP A 158 -16.57 -1.07 13.85
CA ASP A 158 -17.22 -0.48 15.03
C ASP A 158 -18.30 0.56 14.69
N LYS A 159 -18.19 1.23 13.53
CA LYS A 159 -19.23 2.14 13.04
C LYS A 159 -20.45 1.38 12.52
N PHE A 160 -20.26 0.21 11.93
CA PHE A 160 -21.35 -0.68 11.54
C PHE A 160 -22.01 -1.35 12.76
N THR A 161 -21.23 -1.92 13.68
CA THR A 161 -21.78 -2.60 14.86
C THR A 161 -22.60 -1.66 15.75
N ARG A 162 -22.18 -0.39 15.89
CA ARG A 162 -22.99 0.64 16.56
C ARG A 162 -24.30 0.94 15.83
N HIS A 163 -24.32 0.90 14.50
CA HIS A 163 -25.54 1.12 13.69
C HIS A 163 -26.59 0.04 13.99
N VAL A 164 -26.16 -1.21 14.14
CA VAL A 164 -27.04 -2.34 14.49
C VAL A 164 -27.31 -2.48 15.99
N GLY A 165 -26.85 -1.51 16.80
CA GLY A 165 -27.14 -1.44 18.24
C GLY A 165 -26.20 -2.23 19.15
N TRP A 166 -25.03 -2.64 18.68
CA TRP A 166 -24.03 -3.35 19.50
C TRP A 166 -23.01 -2.38 20.14
N SER A 167 -22.55 -2.72 21.34
CA SER A 167 -21.45 -2.03 22.03
C SER A 167 -20.07 -2.41 21.45
N HIS A 168 -19.04 -1.61 21.73
CA HIS A 168 -17.64 -1.99 21.51
C HIS A 168 -17.25 -3.19 22.41
N PRO A 169 -16.35 -4.11 21.99
CA PRO A 169 -15.71 -4.19 20.67
C PRO A 169 -16.60 -4.84 19.60
N GLY A 170 -16.59 -4.27 18.38
CA GLY A 170 -17.41 -4.74 17.26
C GLY A 170 -16.82 -5.91 16.48
N GLY A 171 -15.49 -5.97 16.33
CA GLY A 171 -14.79 -6.98 15.54
C GLY A 171 -15.23 -8.43 15.84
N PRO A 172 -15.15 -8.91 17.10
CA PRO A 172 -15.56 -10.26 17.46
C PRO A 172 -17.04 -10.56 17.19
N LYS A 173 -17.91 -9.54 17.27
CA LYS A 173 -19.35 -9.69 17.00
C LYS A 173 -19.61 -9.86 15.51
N VAL A 174 -18.94 -9.07 14.67
CA VAL A 174 -18.99 -9.25 13.20
C VAL A 174 -18.49 -10.65 12.84
N GLU A 175 -17.42 -11.12 13.48
CA GLU A 175 -16.89 -12.47 13.26
C GLU A 175 -17.90 -13.57 13.60
N GLU A 176 -18.50 -13.53 14.79
CA GLU A 176 -19.49 -14.52 15.21
C GLU A 176 -20.73 -14.55 14.30
N HIS A 177 -21.19 -13.38 13.83
CA HIS A 177 -22.34 -13.28 12.96
C HIS A 177 -22.02 -13.71 11.51
N ALA A 178 -20.81 -13.44 11.03
CA ALA A 178 -20.37 -13.82 9.68
C ALA A 178 -20.34 -15.35 9.49
N GLU A 179 -20.00 -16.14 10.53
CA GLU A 179 -19.97 -17.62 10.46
C GLU A 179 -21.30 -18.26 10.03
N ARG A 180 -22.41 -17.55 10.20
CA ARG A 180 -23.77 -18.05 9.93
C ARG A 180 -24.46 -17.30 8.79
N GLY A 181 -23.76 -16.37 8.15
CA GLY A 181 -24.29 -15.51 7.10
C GLY A 181 -23.97 -16.01 5.70
N ASP A 182 -24.89 -15.77 4.78
CA ASP A 182 -24.62 -15.93 3.35
C ASP A 182 -23.90 -14.69 2.80
N TYR A 183 -22.99 -14.89 1.83
CA TYR A 183 -22.21 -13.79 1.28
C TYR A 183 -23.10 -12.77 0.53
N VAL A 184 -22.98 -11.50 0.93
CA VAL A 184 -23.59 -10.35 0.26
C VAL A 184 -22.51 -9.49 -0.38
N GLU A 185 -22.79 -9.04 -1.60
CA GLU A 185 -21.86 -8.23 -2.37
C GLU A 185 -21.78 -6.80 -1.83
N PHE A 186 -20.56 -6.33 -1.59
CA PHE A 186 -20.28 -4.94 -1.25
C PHE A 186 -19.24 -4.30 -2.20
N PRO A 187 -19.16 -2.95 -2.21
CA PRO A 187 -18.14 -2.23 -2.96
C PRO A 187 -16.73 -2.67 -2.58
N TYR A 188 -15.88 -2.89 -3.58
CA TYR A 188 -14.48 -3.27 -3.42
C TYR A 188 -13.61 -2.10 -3.89
N VAL A 189 -13.01 -1.36 -2.95
CA VAL A 189 -12.29 -0.10 -3.25
C VAL A 189 -10.83 -0.23 -2.85
N VAL A 190 -10.03 -0.68 -3.82
CA VAL A 190 -8.56 -0.68 -3.75
C VAL A 190 -8.04 0.20 -4.88
N LYS A 191 -7.29 1.25 -4.54
CA LYS A 191 -6.66 2.18 -5.48
C LYS A 191 -5.15 2.06 -5.32
N GLY A 192 -4.45 1.49 -6.31
CA GLY A 192 -3.01 1.23 -6.20
C GLY A 192 -2.68 0.37 -4.96
N MET A 193 -2.02 0.94 -3.97
CA MET A 193 -1.70 0.26 -2.70
C MET A 193 -2.62 0.65 -1.53
N ASP A 194 -3.66 1.44 -1.79
CA ASP A 194 -4.53 1.98 -0.76
C ASP A 194 -5.94 1.40 -0.81
N PHE A 195 -6.63 1.51 0.32
CA PHE A 195 -8.00 1.06 0.47
C PHE A 195 -8.88 2.14 1.12
N SER A 196 -10.17 2.13 0.79
CA SER A 196 -11.18 2.98 1.45
C SER A 196 -12.29 2.11 2.02
N PHE A 197 -12.63 2.35 3.29
CA PHE A 197 -13.68 1.60 3.97
C PHE A 197 -14.99 2.38 4.12
N SER A 198 -15.03 3.68 3.84
CA SER A 198 -16.24 4.49 4.03
C SER A 198 -17.40 4.06 3.13
N GLY A 199 -17.14 3.79 1.85
CA GLY A 199 -18.17 3.38 0.89
C GLY A 199 -18.82 2.05 1.25
N ILE A 200 -18.00 1.05 1.59
CA ILE A 200 -18.49 -0.26 2.04
C ILE A 200 -19.27 -0.17 3.36
N MET A 201 -18.86 0.68 4.30
CA MET A 201 -19.61 0.86 5.55
C MET A 201 -20.98 1.51 5.33
N SER A 202 -21.11 2.45 4.38
CA SER A 202 -22.43 3.00 4.02
C SER A 202 -23.30 1.93 3.36
N ALA A 203 -22.77 1.19 2.38
CA ALA A 203 -23.50 0.13 1.70
C ALA A 203 -23.99 -0.98 2.65
N ALA A 204 -23.18 -1.34 3.66
CA ALA A 204 -23.57 -2.33 4.66
C ALA A 204 -24.70 -1.86 5.58
N LYS A 205 -24.72 -0.57 5.93
CA LYS A 205 -25.82 0.02 6.70
C LYS A 205 -27.10 0.05 5.89
N ASP A 206 -27.01 0.48 4.63
CA ASP A 206 -28.15 0.51 3.72
C ASP A 206 -28.74 -0.89 3.52
N ALA A 207 -27.88 -1.91 3.29
CA ALA A 207 -28.32 -3.30 3.18
C ALA A 207 -29.04 -3.81 4.45
N TYR A 208 -28.52 -3.48 5.64
CA TYR A 208 -29.18 -3.81 6.90
C TYR A 208 -30.53 -3.10 7.05
N ASP A 209 -30.60 -1.81 6.73
CA ASP A 209 -31.82 -1.00 6.82
C ASP A 209 -32.89 -1.46 5.80
N ASP A 210 -32.46 -1.99 4.65
CA ASP A 210 -33.30 -2.61 3.61
C ASP A 210 -33.76 -4.04 3.96
N GLY A 211 -33.32 -4.58 5.10
CA GLY A 211 -33.79 -5.85 5.66
C GLY A 211 -32.93 -7.07 5.33
N THR A 212 -31.71 -6.88 4.79
CA THR A 212 -30.74 -7.99 4.69
C THR A 212 -30.39 -8.50 6.09
N PRO A 213 -30.42 -9.82 6.33
CA PRO A 213 -30.04 -10.39 7.63
C PRO A 213 -28.65 -9.91 8.07
N VAL A 214 -28.53 -9.52 9.35
CA VAL A 214 -27.27 -8.97 9.89
C VAL A 214 -26.09 -9.95 9.75
N ALA A 215 -26.36 -11.26 9.80
CA ALA A 215 -25.37 -12.30 9.58
C ALA A 215 -24.78 -12.21 8.15
N ASP A 216 -25.64 -12.06 7.14
CA ASP A 216 -25.27 -11.96 5.73
C ASP A 216 -24.48 -10.67 5.46
N VAL A 217 -24.91 -9.56 6.07
CA VAL A 217 -24.16 -8.28 6.03
C VAL A 217 -22.78 -8.46 6.68
N CYS A 218 -22.67 -9.12 7.83
CA CYS A 218 -21.40 -9.39 8.49
C CYS A 218 -20.49 -10.28 7.63
N CYS A 219 -21.05 -11.32 6.97
CA CYS A 219 -20.34 -12.19 6.05
C CYS A 219 -19.79 -11.41 4.84
N GLY A 220 -20.64 -10.64 4.16
CA GLY A 220 -20.23 -9.78 3.06
C GLY A 220 -19.18 -8.75 3.45
N LEU A 221 -19.34 -8.08 4.60
CA LEU A 221 -18.37 -7.11 5.14
C LEU A 221 -17.03 -7.79 5.39
N GLN A 222 -17.03 -8.92 6.10
CA GLN A 222 -15.83 -9.64 6.48
C GLN A 222 -15.05 -10.11 5.24
N GLU A 223 -15.72 -10.79 4.31
CA GLU A 223 -15.09 -11.31 3.10
C GLU A 223 -14.53 -10.18 2.23
N THR A 224 -15.28 -9.08 2.06
CA THR A 224 -14.86 -7.99 1.19
C THR A 224 -13.70 -7.21 1.79
N VAL A 225 -13.78 -6.82 3.08
CA VAL A 225 -12.73 -6.04 3.76
C VAL A 225 -11.43 -6.83 3.88
N PHE A 226 -11.48 -8.09 4.28
CA PHE A 226 -10.26 -8.88 4.44
C PHE A 226 -9.65 -9.29 3.11
N ALA A 227 -10.46 -9.47 2.06
CA ALA A 227 -9.93 -9.62 0.70
C ALA A 227 -9.22 -8.35 0.21
N MET A 228 -9.66 -7.14 0.59
CA MET A 228 -8.96 -5.87 0.30
C MET A 228 -7.60 -5.82 1.00
N LEU A 229 -7.56 -6.10 2.30
CA LEU A 229 -6.30 -6.12 3.07
C LEU A 229 -5.32 -7.18 2.54
N THR A 230 -5.82 -8.38 2.23
CA THR A 230 -5.01 -9.49 1.70
C THR A 230 -4.48 -9.19 0.31
N GLU A 231 -5.28 -8.55 -0.54
CA GLU A 231 -4.83 -8.13 -1.87
C GLU A 231 -3.70 -7.10 -1.80
N VAL A 232 -3.81 -6.07 -0.95
CA VAL A 232 -2.74 -5.07 -0.83
C VAL A 232 -1.48 -5.69 -0.22
N ALA A 233 -1.60 -6.60 0.75
CA ALA A 233 -0.46 -7.35 1.26
C ALA A 233 0.22 -8.19 0.16
N GLU A 234 -0.55 -8.86 -0.70
CA GLU A 234 -0.04 -9.62 -1.86
C GLU A 234 0.69 -8.71 -2.88
N ARG A 235 0.14 -7.52 -3.15
CA ARG A 235 0.78 -6.51 -4.00
C ARG A 235 2.09 -6.03 -3.38
N ALA A 236 2.14 -5.77 -2.07
CA ALA A 236 3.35 -5.33 -1.38
C ALA A 236 4.46 -6.39 -1.39
N LEU A 237 4.14 -7.67 -1.17
CA LEU A 237 5.09 -8.78 -1.32
C LEU A 237 5.64 -8.85 -2.76
N SER A 238 4.78 -8.60 -3.75
CA SER A 238 5.18 -8.58 -5.16
C SER A 238 6.09 -7.40 -5.50
N LEU A 239 5.76 -6.21 -4.99
CA LEU A 239 6.51 -4.98 -5.20
C LEU A 239 7.91 -5.05 -4.58
N THR A 240 7.99 -5.58 -3.35
CA THR A 240 9.25 -5.70 -2.60
C THR A 240 10.07 -6.93 -2.98
N GLY A 241 9.48 -7.88 -3.71
CA GLY A 241 10.12 -9.17 -3.99
C GLY A 241 10.38 -10.02 -2.75
N ARG A 242 9.65 -9.78 -1.66
CA ARG A 242 9.79 -10.48 -0.39
C ARG A 242 8.78 -11.61 -0.27
N ASP A 243 9.17 -12.63 0.47
CA ASP A 243 8.41 -13.86 0.70
C ASP A 243 8.10 -14.08 2.19
N GLU A 244 8.12 -13.01 2.99
CA GLU A 244 7.83 -13.06 4.43
C GLU A 244 6.75 -12.00 4.77
N LEU A 245 5.64 -12.43 5.39
CA LEU A 245 4.55 -11.54 5.82
C LEU A 245 4.30 -11.66 7.32
N VAL A 246 4.28 -10.52 8.01
CA VAL A 246 3.89 -10.42 9.43
C VAL A 246 2.58 -9.65 9.58
N LEU A 247 1.67 -10.18 10.40
CA LEU A 247 0.44 -9.51 10.79
C LEU A 247 0.59 -8.84 12.16
N GLY A 248 0.18 -7.57 12.26
CA GLY A 248 0.07 -6.82 13.50
C GLY A 248 -1.28 -6.10 13.65
N GLY A 249 -1.56 -5.59 14.84
CA GLY A 249 -2.78 -4.84 15.13
C GLY A 249 -3.99 -5.71 15.51
N GLY A 250 -4.92 -5.09 16.27
CA GLY A 250 -5.99 -5.80 16.96
C GLY A 250 -7.01 -6.51 16.06
N VAL A 251 -7.18 -6.06 14.81
CA VAL A 251 -8.05 -6.72 13.82
C VAL A 251 -7.42 -8.03 13.33
N GLY A 252 -6.10 -8.17 13.44
CA GLY A 252 -5.38 -9.41 13.14
C GLY A 252 -5.75 -10.60 14.02
N GLN A 253 -6.51 -10.40 15.11
CA GLN A 253 -7.05 -11.51 15.91
C GLN A 253 -8.14 -12.30 15.18
N ASN A 254 -8.81 -11.68 14.22
CA ASN A 254 -9.88 -12.32 13.46
C ASN A 254 -9.33 -13.57 12.73
N ALA A 255 -10.00 -14.70 12.91
CA ALA A 255 -9.58 -15.98 12.36
C ALA A 255 -9.67 -15.99 10.83
N ARG A 256 -10.73 -15.39 10.27
CA ARG A 256 -10.92 -15.33 8.81
C ARG A 256 -9.84 -14.50 8.12
N LEU A 257 -9.46 -13.34 8.67
CA LEU A 257 -8.33 -12.55 8.13
C LEU A 257 -7.03 -13.37 8.13
N ARG A 258 -6.72 -14.05 9.24
CA ARG A 258 -5.53 -14.90 9.32
C ARG A 258 -5.55 -16.05 8.33
N GLU A 259 -6.71 -16.68 8.12
CA GLU A 259 -6.91 -17.73 7.11
C GLU A 259 -6.65 -17.20 5.69
N MET A 260 -7.21 -16.04 5.34
CA MET A 260 -7.01 -15.42 4.02
C MET A 260 -5.54 -15.10 3.75
N LEU A 261 -4.85 -14.49 4.72
CA LEU A 261 -3.43 -14.14 4.59
C LEU A 261 -2.55 -15.39 4.48
N ALA A 262 -2.84 -16.44 5.27
CA ALA A 262 -2.13 -17.71 5.20
C ALA A 262 -2.32 -18.39 3.82
N ALA A 263 -3.55 -18.46 3.33
CA ALA A 263 -3.86 -19.03 2.01
C ALA A 263 -3.20 -18.24 0.87
N MET A 264 -3.17 -16.91 0.95
CA MET A 264 -2.46 -16.05 -0.01
C MET A 264 -0.96 -16.33 -0.01
N CYS A 265 -0.34 -16.38 1.18
CA CYS A 265 1.09 -16.66 1.33
C CYS A 265 1.43 -18.07 0.80
N GLU A 266 0.64 -19.09 1.14
CA GLU A 266 0.80 -20.45 0.61
C GLU A 266 0.69 -20.50 -0.91
N GLN A 267 -0.32 -19.85 -1.50
CA GLN A 267 -0.51 -19.80 -2.96
C GLN A 267 0.68 -19.15 -3.68
N ARG A 268 1.34 -18.18 -3.03
CA ARG A 268 2.50 -17.47 -3.57
C ARG A 268 3.81 -18.21 -3.35
N GLY A 269 3.91 -18.97 -2.26
CA GLY A 269 5.18 -19.52 -1.74
C GLY A 269 5.89 -18.61 -0.74
N ALA A 270 5.14 -17.74 -0.05
CA ALA A 270 5.62 -16.89 1.03
C ALA A 270 5.32 -17.51 2.41
N GLU A 271 6.08 -17.13 3.41
CA GLU A 271 5.87 -17.47 4.81
C GLU A 271 5.01 -16.41 5.51
N PHE A 272 4.13 -16.88 6.39
CA PHE A 272 3.19 -16.01 7.13
C PHE A 272 3.34 -16.21 8.64
N TYR A 273 3.38 -15.11 9.37
CA TYR A 273 3.38 -15.13 10.83
C TYR A 273 2.37 -14.14 11.41
N ALA A 274 1.47 -14.67 12.25
CA ALA A 274 0.61 -13.89 13.12
C ALA A 274 1.00 -14.16 14.59
N PRO A 275 1.37 -13.14 15.37
CA PRO A 275 1.66 -13.29 16.79
C PRO A 275 0.49 -13.86 17.60
N GLU A 276 0.78 -14.32 18.82
CA GLU A 276 -0.24 -14.67 19.79
C GLU A 276 -1.22 -13.50 20.02
N ALA A 277 -2.49 -13.79 20.34
CA ALA A 277 -3.53 -12.77 20.55
C ALA A 277 -3.16 -11.70 21.60
N ARG A 278 -2.32 -12.06 22.59
CA ARG A 278 -1.80 -11.11 23.59
C ARG A 278 -0.87 -10.04 23.00
N PHE A 279 -0.23 -10.29 21.86
CA PHE A 279 0.65 -9.35 21.16
C PHE A 279 -0.04 -8.61 20.00
N LEU A 280 -1.16 -9.12 19.50
CA LEU A 280 -1.94 -8.47 18.44
C LEU A 280 -2.76 -7.26 18.96
N ARG A 281 -3.17 -7.29 20.22
CA ARG A 281 -3.83 -6.13 20.86
C ARG A 281 -2.83 -5.09 21.31
N ASP A 282 -3.29 -3.89 21.61
CA ASP A 282 -2.47 -2.87 22.27
C ASP A 282 -1.98 -3.41 23.62
N ASN A 283 -0.67 -3.61 23.73
CA ASN A 283 -0.01 -4.21 24.88
C ASN A 283 1.35 -3.56 25.10
N ALA A 284 1.83 -3.53 26.34
CA ALA A 284 3.15 -3.00 26.63
C ALA A 284 4.29 -3.97 26.32
N GLY A 285 4.00 -5.23 26.02
CA GLY A 285 5.00 -6.23 25.63
C GLY A 285 5.72 -5.86 24.35
N MET A 286 4.98 -5.43 23.32
CA MET A 286 5.58 -4.93 22.07
C MET A 286 6.42 -3.67 22.28
N ILE A 287 5.99 -2.77 23.19
CA ILE A 287 6.73 -1.57 23.57
C ILE A 287 8.03 -1.93 24.30
N ALA A 288 7.99 -2.90 25.21
CA ALA A 288 9.16 -3.36 25.95
C ALA A 288 10.17 -4.06 25.03
N VAL A 289 9.71 -4.91 24.10
CA VAL A 289 10.57 -5.63 23.15
C VAL A 289 11.24 -4.66 22.17
N LEU A 290 10.50 -3.74 21.55
CA LEU A 290 11.10 -2.73 20.68
C LEU A 290 11.99 -1.77 21.48
N GLY A 291 11.55 -1.34 22.66
CA GLY A 291 12.34 -0.50 23.55
C GLY A 291 13.66 -1.12 23.96
N ALA A 292 13.71 -2.45 24.15
CA ALA A 292 14.93 -3.20 24.37
C ALA A 292 15.89 -3.16 23.17
N LYS A 293 15.38 -3.30 21.94
CA LYS A 293 16.20 -3.20 20.72
C LYS A 293 16.79 -1.79 20.56
N MET A 294 15.95 -0.77 20.71
CA MET A 294 16.35 0.64 20.66
C MET A 294 17.39 0.97 21.73
N TYR A 295 17.15 0.55 22.99
CA TYR A 295 18.10 0.75 24.08
C TYR A 295 19.43 0.06 23.82
N GLY A 296 19.42 -1.17 23.31
CA GLY A 296 20.64 -1.90 22.91
C GLY A 296 21.45 -1.18 21.83
N ALA A 297 20.78 -0.41 20.94
CA ALA A 297 21.41 0.45 19.94
C ALA A 297 21.83 1.84 20.49
N GLY A 298 21.56 2.13 21.77
CA GLY A 298 21.82 3.43 22.39
C GLY A 298 20.77 4.50 22.07
N ASP A 299 19.66 4.14 21.44
CA ASP A 299 18.55 5.04 21.10
C ASP A 299 17.69 5.31 22.33
N THR A 300 18.06 6.38 23.03
CA THR A 300 17.46 6.81 24.30
C THR A 300 17.14 8.30 24.26
N LEU A 301 16.22 8.72 25.11
CA LEU A 301 15.71 10.10 25.16
C LEU A 301 16.00 10.75 26.50
N ASP A 302 16.46 12.00 26.44
CA ASP A 302 16.37 12.89 27.58
C ASP A 302 14.90 13.18 27.91
N VAL A 303 14.61 13.34 29.21
CA VAL A 303 13.26 13.67 29.69
C VAL A 303 12.70 14.92 28.99
N ALA A 304 13.53 15.93 28.72
CA ALA A 304 13.13 17.15 28.03
C ALA A 304 12.73 16.92 26.55
N ALA A 305 13.29 15.90 25.90
CA ALA A 305 12.99 15.53 24.50
C ALA A 305 11.86 14.49 24.38
N SER A 306 11.38 13.93 25.50
CA SER A 306 10.36 12.86 25.56
C SER A 306 8.92 13.32 25.33
N ALA A 307 8.71 14.44 24.63
CA ALA A 307 7.37 14.93 24.30
C ALA A 307 6.61 13.87 23.48
N VAL A 308 5.34 13.65 23.86
CA VAL A 308 4.45 12.74 23.13
C VAL A 308 4.02 13.36 21.82
N ASP A 309 3.76 12.51 20.85
CA ASP A 309 3.39 12.93 19.50
C ASP A 309 2.16 12.11 19.04
N PRO A 310 0.94 12.69 19.12
CA PRO A 310 -0.28 12.02 18.70
C PRO A 310 -0.29 11.55 17.25
N ASP A 311 0.49 12.21 16.39
CA ASP A 311 0.51 12.00 14.94
C ASP A 311 1.80 11.28 14.48
N PHE A 312 2.56 10.71 15.42
CA PHE A 312 3.88 10.12 15.16
C PHE A 312 3.81 9.00 14.13
N ARG A 313 4.22 9.27 12.89
CA ARG A 313 4.09 8.29 11.81
C ARG A 313 5.19 7.22 11.87
N PRO A 314 4.92 5.98 11.43
CA PRO A 314 5.92 4.92 11.42
C PRO A 314 7.11 5.19 10.47
N ASP A 315 6.91 5.97 9.41
CA ASP A 315 7.94 6.36 8.42
C ASP A 315 8.89 7.47 8.92
N GLU A 316 8.49 8.20 9.95
CA GLU A 316 9.33 9.20 10.62
C GLU A 316 10.37 8.58 11.56
N VAL A 317 10.23 7.29 11.90
CA VAL A 317 11.08 6.60 12.87
C VAL A 317 12.39 6.16 12.22
N PRO A 318 13.55 6.70 12.62
CA PRO A 318 14.83 6.12 12.24
C PRO A 318 14.99 4.76 12.93
N VAL A 319 15.33 3.74 12.15
CA VAL A 319 15.55 2.38 12.65
C VAL A 319 17.04 2.22 12.92
N THR A 320 17.42 2.39 14.18
CA THR A 320 18.81 2.37 14.66
C THR A 320 19.28 0.97 15.08
N TRP A 321 18.36 0.00 15.14
CA TRP A 321 18.58 -1.35 15.67
C TRP A 321 18.63 -2.45 14.60
N ARG A 322 18.73 -2.08 13.32
CA ARG A 322 18.83 -3.00 12.18
C ARG A 322 20.01 -2.61 11.30
N ASP A 323 20.59 -3.59 10.60
CA ASP A 323 21.70 -3.39 9.67
C ASP A 323 21.18 -3.11 8.24
N ASP A 324 21.95 -2.33 7.45
CA ASP A 324 21.59 -1.93 6.07
C ASP A 324 21.39 -3.12 5.10
N ALA A 325 21.90 -4.31 5.44
CA ALA A 325 21.76 -5.52 4.63
C ALA A 325 20.31 -6.08 4.60
N GLU A 326 19.44 -5.61 5.48
CA GLU A 326 18.06 -6.10 5.62
C GLU A 326 17.03 -5.27 4.80
N ASP A 327 17.49 -4.45 3.87
CA ASP A 327 16.66 -3.52 3.08
C ASP A 327 15.76 -4.24 2.05
N VAL A 328 14.44 -4.00 2.12
CA VAL A 328 13.44 -4.66 1.27
C VAL A 328 13.58 -4.41 -0.23
N LEU A 329 14.22 -3.31 -0.67
CA LEU A 329 14.33 -2.94 -2.08
C LEU A 329 15.68 -3.32 -2.74
N LEU A 330 16.65 -3.87 -1.98
CA LEU A 330 17.97 -4.23 -2.50
C LEU A 330 18.03 -5.60 -3.22
N ALA A 331 16.93 -6.37 -3.28
CA ALA A 331 16.89 -7.68 -3.94
C ALA A 331 16.63 -7.58 -5.46
N GLY A 332 17.51 -6.88 -6.18
CA GLY A 332 17.59 -6.91 -7.64
C GLY A 332 18.64 -7.91 -8.14
N ALA A 333 18.23 -9.16 -8.43
CA ALA A 333 18.77 -10.05 -9.48
C ALA A 333 18.55 -11.53 -9.12
N GLY A 334 17.55 -12.20 -9.71
CA GLY A 334 17.60 -13.66 -9.81
C GLY A 334 16.32 -14.49 -9.63
N ALA A 335 15.11 -13.92 -9.65
CA ALA A 335 13.90 -14.75 -9.70
C ALA A 335 13.57 -15.19 -11.15
N PRO A 336 13.12 -16.44 -11.38
CA PRO A 336 13.02 -17.03 -12.72
C PRO A 336 11.95 -16.39 -13.61
N THR A 337 12.11 -16.63 -14.90
CA THR A 337 11.36 -16.14 -16.08
C THR A 337 9.87 -16.49 -16.17
N ASP A 338 9.22 -16.88 -15.07
CA ASP A 338 7.76 -16.98 -15.00
C ASP A 338 7.23 -15.67 -14.43
N VAL A 339 6.64 -14.84 -15.28
CA VAL A 339 5.98 -13.58 -14.91
C VAL A 339 4.75 -13.90 -14.05
N ARG A 340 4.97 -14.17 -12.76
CA ARG A 340 3.92 -14.18 -11.74
C ARG A 340 3.65 -12.73 -11.35
N GLY A 341 2.88 -12.03 -12.17
CA GLY A 341 2.19 -10.84 -11.69
C GLY A 341 1.33 -11.22 -10.48
N ALA A 342 1.11 -10.29 -9.55
CA ALA A 342 0.31 -10.53 -8.35
C ALA A 342 -1.09 -11.07 -8.69
N GLU A 343 -1.61 -10.81 -9.90
CA GLU A 343 -3.02 -11.07 -10.22
C GLU A 343 -3.28 -11.91 -11.47
N ALA A 344 -2.32 -11.99 -12.40
CA ALA A 344 -2.52 -12.67 -13.68
C ALA A 344 -1.27 -13.45 -14.10
N VAL A 345 -1.50 -14.55 -14.80
CA VAL A 345 -0.45 -15.30 -15.49
C VAL A 345 -0.43 -14.84 -16.95
N VAL A 346 0.77 -14.53 -17.44
CA VAL A 346 1.00 -14.05 -18.80
C VAL A 346 1.70 -15.15 -19.59
N ASP A 347 1.08 -15.60 -20.67
CA ASP A 347 1.66 -16.50 -21.66
C ASP A 347 2.04 -15.71 -22.92
N VAL A 348 3.30 -15.79 -23.33
CA VAL A 348 3.85 -14.97 -24.42
C VAL A 348 4.08 -15.85 -25.65
N GLY A 349 3.18 -15.73 -26.62
CA GLY A 349 3.28 -16.37 -27.92
C GLY A 349 4.19 -15.62 -28.90
N ALA A 350 4.24 -16.08 -30.15
CA ALA A 350 5.05 -15.45 -31.20
C ALA A 350 4.48 -14.09 -31.64
N GLU A 351 3.15 -14.00 -31.79
CA GLU A 351 2.44 -12.80 -32.27
C GLU A 351 1.44 -12.24 -31.24
N THR A 352 1.03 -13.05 -30.25
CA THR A 352 0.02 -12.70 -29.25
C THR A 352 0.54 -12.92 -27.83
N VAL A 353 -0.06 -12.23 -26.88
CA VAL A 353 0.15 -12.38 -25.44
C VAL A 353 -1.21 -12.68 -24.81
N THR A 354 -1.29 -13.77 -24.06
CA THR A 354 -2.50 -14.17 -23.36
C THR A 354 -2.35 -13.92 -21.88
N LYS A 355 -3.21 -13.08 -21.31
CA LYS A 355 -3.22 -12.76 -19.88
C LYS A 355 -4.45 -13.36 -19.23
N THR A 356 -4.25 -14.31 -18.32
CA THR A 356 -5.34 -15.01 -17.62
C THR A 356 -5.30 -14.70 -16.12
N ARG A 357 -6.40 -14.16 -15.59
CA ARG A 357 -6.58 -13.94 -14.14
C ARG A 357 -7.00 -15.25 -13.49
N ARG A 358 -6.15 -15.79 -12.63
CA ARG A 358 -6.41 -17.07 -11.94
C ARG A 358 -7.22 -16.84 -10.66
N PRO A 359 -8.07 -17.79 -10.26
CA PRO A 359 -8.78 -17.72 -8.99
C PRO A 359 -7.83 -17.54 -7.81
N LYS A 360 -8.24 -16.70 -6.85
CA LYS A 360 -7.55 -16.50 -5.58
C LYS A 360 -8.24 -17.31 -4.48
N ALA A 361 -7.54 -18.32 -3.96
CA ALA A 361 -8.11 -19.26 -2.99
C ALA A 361 -8.49 -18.60 -1.66
N TYR A 362 -7.90 -17.45 -1.34
CA TYR A 362 -8.19 -16.69 -0.13
C TYR A 362 -9.51 -15.90 -0.20
N ARG A 363 -10.13 -15.74 -1.37
CA ARG A 363 -11.36 -14.94 -1.53
C ARG A 363 -12.58 -15.85 -1.55
N HIS A 364 -13.72 -15.32 -1.10
CA HIS A 364 -15.00 -15.94 -1.39
C HIS A 364 -15.20 -16.11 -2.92
N ASP A 365 -15.69 -17.28 -3.37
CA ASP A 365 -15.81 -17.64 -4.79
C ASP A 365 -16.59 -16.60 -5.61
N ALA A 366 -17.70 -16.10 -5.07
CA ALA A 366 -18.52 -15.09 -5.75
C ALA A 366 -17.77 -13.75 -5.88
N LEU A 367 -17.02 -13.35 -4.85
CA LEU A 367 -16.21 -12.13 -4.87
C LEU A 367 -15.08 -12.26 -5.90
N ASP A 368 -14.35 -13.37 -5.87
CA ASP A 368 -13.25 -13.66 -6.80
C ASP A 368 -13.74 -13.66 -8.26
N ALA A 369 -14.83 -14.39 -8.55
CA ALA A 369 -15.39 -14.48 -9.89
C ALA A 369 -15.86 -13.12 -10.43
N ARG A 370 -16.43 -12.26 -9.56
CA ARG A 370 -16.79 -10.88 -9.91
C ARG A 370 -15.55 -10.05 -10.23
N LEU A 371 -14.57 -10.00 -9.32
CA LEU A 371 -13.37 -9.18 -9.47
C LEU A 371 -12.57 -9.56 -10.72
N ARG A 372 -12.39 -10.85 -10.99
CA ARG A 372 -11.68 -11.30 -12.20
C ARG A 372 -12.37 -10.85 -13.47
N ARG A 373 -13.70 -10.96 -13.54
CA ARG A 373 -14.51 -10.52 -14.69
C ARG A 373 -14.48 -9.02 -14.88
N GLU A 374 -14.69 -8.26 -13.81
CA GLU A 374 -14.69 -6.80 -13.84
C GLU A 374 -13.32 -6.26 -14.27
N ARG A 375 -12.23 -6.75 -13.66
CA ARG A 375 -10.87 -6.30 -13.98
C ARG A 375 -10.40 -6.70 -15.36
N THR A 376 -10.77 -7.89 -15.85
CA THR A 376 -10.52 -8.29 -17.25
C THR A 376 -11.18 -7.31 -18.23
N THR A 377 -12.45 -6.99 -17.98
CA THR A 377 -13.21 -6.07 -18.85
C THR A 377 -12.69 -4.63 -18.74
N HIS A 378 -12.31 -4.22 -17.52
CA HIS A 378 -11.81 -2.88 -17.23
C HIS A 378 -10.45 -2.65 -17.90
N GLU A 379 -9.50 -3.57 -17.75
CA GLU A 379 -8.18 -3.48 -18.39
C GLU A 379 -8.30 -3.40 -19.92
N ALA A 380 -9.17 -4.22 -20.53
CA ALA A 380 -9.42 -4.14 -21.98
C ALA A 380 -9.97 -2.78 -22.42
N ARG A 381 -10.84 -2.15 -21.61
CA ARG A 381 -11.36 -0.81 -21.87
C ARG A 381 -10.26 0.24 -21.79
N LEU A 382 -9.48 0.25 -20.70
CA LEU A 382 -8.40 1.22 -20.51
C LEU A 382 -7.34 1.10 -21.61
N LEU A 383 -6.95 -0.12 -22.00
CA LEU A 383 -6.05 -0.34 -23.14
C LEU A 383 -6.58 0.29 -24.44
N SER A 384 -7.88 0.13 -24.72
CA SER A 384 -8.52 0.72 -25.89
C SER A 384 -8.66 2.24 -25.80
N GLU A 385 -8.91 2.79 -24.61
CA GLU A 385 -9.06 4.23 -24.40
C GLU A 385 -7.72 4.95 -24.46
N ALA A 386 -6.68 4.40 -23.83
CA ALA A 386 -5.30 4.85 -23.95
C ALA A 386 -4.89 4.97 -25.43
N ARG A 387 -5.22 3.96 -26.23
CA ARG A 387 -4.94 3.98 -27.67
C ARG A 387 -5.70 5.07 -28.42
N ARG A 388 -6.95 5.39 -28.04
CA ARG A 388 -7.72 6.51 -28.61
C ARG A 388 -7.13 7.86 -28.21
N ALA A 389 -6.53 7.95 -27.04
CA ALA A 389 -5.77 9.12 -26.56
C ALA A 389 -4.38 9.23 -27.22
N GLY A 390 -4.02 8.31 -28.13
CA GLY A 390 -2.75 8.34 -28.86
C GLY A 390 -1.59 7.63 -28.17
N VAL A 391 -1.83 7.00 -27.00
CA VAL A 391 -0.83 6.21 -26.28
C VAL A 391 -0.63 4.86 -27.00
N PRO A 392 0.60 4.48 -27.37
CA PRO A 392 0.87 3.14 -27.88
C PRO A 392 0.64 2.08 -26.80
N THR A 393 -0.39 1.27 -27.00
CA THR A 393 -0.71 0.08 -26.19
C THR A 393 -0.88 -1.14 -27.12
N PRO A 394 -0.89 -2.39 -26.62
CA PRO A 394 -1.28 -3.57 -27.40
C PRO A 394 -2.68 -3.48 -28.02
N VAL A 395 -2.90 -4.06 -29.22
CA VAL A 395 -4.28 -4.33 -29.69
C VAL A 395 -4.89 -5.37 -28.76
N VAL A 396 -6.11 -5.13 -28.27
CA VAL A 396 -6.92 -6.20 -27.67
C VAL A 396 -7.57 -6.99 -28.81
N PHE A 397 -7.15 -8.23 -29.02
CA PHE A 397 -7.71 -9.12 -30.04
C PHE A 397 -9.00 -9.79 -29.58
N ASP A 398 -9.01 -10.28 -28.33
CA ASP A 398 -10.18 -10.92 -27.75
C ASP A 398 -10.26 -10.70 -26.23
N VAL A 399 -11.49 -10.79 -25.70
CA VAL A 399 -11.81 -10.65 -24.27
C VAL A 399 -12.74 -11.79 -23.87
N ASP A 400 -12.17 -12.87 -23.36
CA ASP A 400 -12.92 -14.00 -22.79
C ASP A 400 -13.29 -13.69 -21.34
N VAL A 401 -14.47 -13.09 -21.15
CA VAL A 401 -14.98 -12.75 -19.83
C VAL A 401 -15.22 -13.99 -18.94
N PRO A 402 -15.88 -15.07 -19.39
CA PRO A 402 -16.01 -16.32 -18.63
C PRO A 402 -14.66 -16.90 -18.18
N GLY A 403 -13.67 -16.94 -19.08
CA GLY A 403 -12.31 -17.42 -18.79
C GLY A 403 -11.42 -16.40 -18.09
N SER A 404 -11.89 -15.16 -17.88
CA SER A 404 -11.10 -14.04 -17.33
C SER A 404 -9.75 -13.88 -18.05
N THR A 405 -9.79 -13.94 -19.38
CA THR A 405 -8.61 -13.96 -20.25
C THR A 405 -8.66 -12.84 -21.29
N LEU A 406 -7.52 -12.17 -21.46
CA LEU A 406 -7.28 -11.18 -22.51
C LEU A 406 -6.27 -11.73 -23.51
N GLU A 407 -6.61 -11.68 -24.79
CA GLU A 407 -5.67 -11.92 -25.87
C GLU A 407 -5.23 -10.58 -26.46
N LEU A 408 -3.94 -10.30 -26.38
CA LEU A 408 -3.33 -9.02 -26.71
C LEU A 408 -2.29 -9.19 -27.83
N GLU A 409 -2.04 -8.12 -28.57
CA GLU A 409 -0.91 -8.00 -29.47
C GLU A 409 0.42 -8.08 -28.71
N ARG A 410 1.37 -8.88 -29.21
CA ARG A 410 2.73 -8.85 -28.69
C ARG A 410 3.44 -7.58 -29.18
N VAL A 411 3.75 -6.68 -28.27
CA VAL A 411 4.42 -5.39 -28.57
C VAL A 411 5.81 -5.29 -27.93
N GLY A 412 6.70 -4.59 -28.64
CA GLY A 412 8.07 -4.37 -28.24
C GLY A 412 8.92 -5.64 -28.15
N GLU A 413 10.24 -5.46 -28.14
CA GLU A 413 11.21 -6.57 -28.11
C GLU A 413 11.82 -6.77 -26.72
N ALA A 414 11.86 -5.73 -25.89
CA ALA A 414 12.39 -5.76 -24.54
C ALA A 414 11.54 -4.90 -23.60
N ASP A 415 11.66 -5.16 -22.29
CA ASP A 415 11.10 -4.28 -21.27
C ASP A 415 11.92 -2.99 -21.21
N LEU A 416 11.29 -1.89 -20.79
CA LEU A 416 11.96 -0.60 -20.63
C LEU A 416 13.14 -0.71 -19.64
N ARG A 417 13.00 -1.53 -18.60
CA ARG A 417 14.07 -1.81 -17.61
C ARG A 417 15.41 -2.18 -18.24
N ASP A 418 15.40 -2.92 -19.35
CA ASP A 418 16.62 -3.45 -19.96
C ASP A 418 17.21 -2.50 -21.02
N ALA A 419 16.56 -1.35 -21.22
CA ALA A 419 16.92 -0.41 -22.28
C ALA A 419 16.58 1.04 -21.92
N LEU A 420 16.84 1.45 -20.67
CA LEU A 420 16.60 2.80 -20.18
C LEU A 420 17.39 3.84 -20.99
N SER A 421 16.75 4.97 -21.26
CA SER A 421 17.34 6.17 -21.86
C SER A 421 16.42 7.35 -21.58
N GLU A 422 16.98 8.55 -21.50
CA GLU A 422 16.22 9.80 -21.26
C GLU A 422 15.02 9.91 -22.21
N ARG A 423 15.24 9.62 -23.50
CA ARG A 423 14.19 9.67 -24.54
C ARG A 423 13.06 8.68 -24.30
N ARG A 424 13.35 7.45 -23.87
CA ARG A 424 12.31 6.42 -23.64
C ARG A 424 11.52 6.70 -22.37
N VAL A 425 12.19 7.21 -21.35
CA VAL A 425 11.57 7.62 -20.09
C VAL A 425 10.69 8.86 -20.32
N ALA A 426 11.17 9.85 -21.07
CA ALA A 426 10.36 10.98 -21.53
C ALA A 426 9.10 10.54 -22.29
N ALA A 427 9.23 9.55 -23.19
CA ALA A 427 8.06 9.02 -23.92
C ALA A 427 7.03 8.36 -23.00
N VAL A 428 7.44 7.64 -21.94
CA VAL A 428 6.50 7.13 -20.94
C VAL A 428 5.80 8.29 -20.22
N ALA A 429 6.53 9.32 -19.81
CA ALA A 429 5.95 10.49 -19.16
C ALA A 429 4.93 11.23 -20.05
N GLU A 430 5.23 11.39 -21.35
CA GLU A 430 4.26 11.91 -22.34
C GLU A 430 3.02 11.02 -22.45
N HIS A 431 3.20 9.70 -22.41
CA HIS A 431 2.08 8.76 -22.43
C HIS A 431 1.21 8.88 -21.18
N LEU A 432 1.81 8.95 -19.99
CA LEU A 432 1.08 9.18 -18.74
C LEU A 432 0.30 10.49 -18.77
N ALA A 433 0.91 11.58 -19.25
CA ALA A 433 0.21 12.86 -19.44
C ALA A 433 -1.04 12.72 -20.33
N ALA A 434 -0.96 11.94 -21.42
CA ALA A 434 -2.10 11.68 -22.29
C ALA A 434 -3.17 10.79 -21.64
N LEU A 435 -2.81 9.88 -20.74
CA LEU A 435 -3.79 9.11 -19.94
C LEU A 435 -4.53 10.03 -18.96
N HIS A 436 -3.78 10.89 -18.26
CA HIS A 436 -4.34 11.82 -17.27
C HIS A 436 -5.28 12.83 -17.93
N ASP A 437 -4.95 13.37 -19.11
CA ASP A 437 -5.86 14.22 -19.91
C ASP A 437 -7.14 13.46 -20.34
N ALA A 438 -7.05 12.14 -20.49
CA ALA A 438 -8.19 11.27 -20.79
C ALA A 438 -9.00 10.84 -19.54
N GLY A 439 -8.62 11.28 -18.33
CA GLY A 439 -9.40 11.09 -17.09
C GLY A 439 -9.16 9.74 -16.39
N PHE A 440 -7.99 9.12 -16.57
CA PHE A 440 -7.65 7.88 -15.87
C PHE A 440 -6.14 7.71 -15.66
N VAL A 441 -5.80 6.90 -14.67
CA VAL A 441 -4.41 6.52 -14.36
C VAL A 441 -4.08 5.13 -14.91
N HIS A 442 -2.80 4.89 -15.16
CA HIS A 442 -2.25 3.56 -15.37
C HIS A 442 -2.30 2.72 -14.09
N GLY A 443 -2.02 3.33 -12.94
CA GLY A 443 -2.07 2.72 -11.60
C GLY A 443 -0.88 1.84 -11.22
N ASP A 444 0.02 1.54 -12.16
CA ASP A 444 1.29 0.79 -11.93
C ASP A 444 2.31 1.03 -13.06
N PRO A 445 2.66 2.28 -13.40
CA PRO A 445 3.53 2.56 -14.53
C PRO A 445 5.01 2.27 -14.22
N THR A 446 5.40 1.00 -14.11
CA THR A 446 6.78 0.59 -13.82
C THR A 446 7.60 0.37 -15.09
N THR A 447 8.93 0.28 -14.95
CA THR A 447 9.85 -0.06 -16.06
C THR A 447 9.64 -1.47 -16.64
N ARG A 448 8.84 -2.33 -15.99
CA ARG A 448 8.41 -3.65 -16.49
C ARG A 448 7.08 -3.59 -17.25
N ASN A 449 6.25 -2.61 -16.93
CA ASN A 449 4.96 -2.38 -17.59
C ASN A 449 5.08 -1.44 -18.81
N ALA A 450 6.29 -1.21 -19.29
CA ALA A 450 6.57 -0.54 -20.55
C ALA A 450 7.47 -1.41 -21.44
N ARG A 451 7.10 -1.55 -22.71
CA ARG A 451 7.82 -2.32 -23.73
C ARG A 451 8.42 -1.41 -24.79
N VAL A 452 9.61 -1.72 -25.27
CA VAL A 452 10.33 -0.87 -26.24
C VAL A 452 10.77 -1.65 -27.47
N THR A 453 10.77 -0.99 -28.63
CA THR A 453 11.44 -1.52 -29.82
C THR A 453 12.93 -1.18 -29.80
N ARG A 454 13.77 -2.10 -30.29
CA ARG A 454 15.20 -1.84 -30.49
C ARG A 454 15.37 -0.90 -31.68
N SER A 455 16.23 0.10 -31.56
CA SER A 455 16.53 1.06 -32.64
C SER A 455 17.01 0.32 -33.90
N GLY A 456 16.28 0.42 -35.01
CA GLY A 456 16.65 -0.15 -36.31
C GLY A 456 15.62 -1.07 -36.99
N THR A 457 14.51 -1.44 -36.34
CA THR A 457 13.45 -2.26 -36.96
C THR A 457 12.22 -1.42 -37.31
N ARG A 458 11.94 -1.25 -38.62
CA ARG A 458 10.71 -0.61 -39.11
C ARG A 458 9.50 -1.49 -38.79
N ASP A 459 8.49 -0.91 -38.16
CA ASP A 459 7.15 -1.50 -38.07
C ASP A 459 6.41 -1.29 -39.40
N GLU A 460 6.42 -2.31 -40.27
CA GLU A 460 5.87 -2.23 -41.63
C GLU A 460 4.32 -2.31 -41.67
N ARG A 461 3.60 -2.39 -40.54
CA ARG A 461 2.16 -2.72 -40.54
C ARG A 461 1.20 -1.57 -40.22
N ALA A 462 1.66 -0.36 -39.93
CA ALA A 462 0.78 0.79 -39.64
C ALA A 462 0.19 1.50 -40.88
N GLY A 463 0.35 0.94 -42.09
CA GLY A 463 0.04 1.62 -43.36
C GLY A 463 -1.18 1.13 -44.15
N ARG A 464 -2.11 0.35 -43.58
CA ARG A 464 -3.33 -0.07 -44.33
C ARG A 464 -4.51 0.85 -43.99
N HIS A 465 -4.60 1.95 -44.75
CA HIS A 465 -5.78 2.81 -44.79
C HIS A 465 -7.02 2.07 -45.33
N ASP A 466 -8.14 2.31 -44.65
CA ASP A 466 -9.50 1.93 -45.04
C ASP A 466 -9.88 2.54 -46.42
N PRO A 467 -10.27 1.74 -47.44
CA PRO A 467 -10.60 2.25 -48.78
C PRO A 467 -11.94 2.98 -48.89
N ARG A 468 -12.72 3.17 -47.81
CA ARG A 468 -14.10 3.66 -47.92
C ARG A 468 -14.30 5.17 -47.74
N ALA A 469 -13.28 5.95 -47.41
CA ALA A 469 -13.44 7.40 -47.18
C ALA A 469 -13.23 8.30 -48.42
N ALA A 470 -12.78 7.77 -49.56
CA ALA A 470 -12.36 8.58 -50.72
C ALA A 470 -13.45 8.76 -51.81
N ARG A 471 -14.73 8.97 -51.43
CA ARG A 471 -15.80 9.30 -52.39
C ARG A 471 -16.79 10.33 -51.87
N HIS A 472 -16.35 11.42 -51.26
CA HIS A 472 -17.20 12.61 -51.05
C HIS A 472 -16.37 13.89 -50.85
N ALA A 473 -15.58 14.31 -51.85
CA ALA A 473 -15.02 15.66 -51.88
C ALA A 473 -14.43 15.99 -53.27
N GLN A 474 -15.27 16.09 -54.30
CA GLN A 474 -14.87 16.76 -55.55
C GLN A 474 -16.10 17.40 -56.20
N GLN A 475 -16.42 18.62 -55.75
CA GLN A 475 -17.08 19.65 -56.55
C GLN A 475 -17.12 20.96 -55.76
N ARG A 476 -16.30 21.93 -56.19
CA ARG A 476 -16.62 23.36 -56.40
C ARG A 476 -15.34 24.19 -56.54
N ASP A 477 -15.09 24.56 -57.80
CA ASP A 477 -14.86 25.92 -58.33
C ASP A 477 -13.75 26.84 -57.78
N ALA A 478 -12.76 27.04 -58.65
CA ALA A 478 -12.13 28.28 -59.16
C ALA A 478 -12.45 29.65 -58.53
N ASP A 479 -11.41 30.39 -58.14
CA ASP A 479 -10.93 31.65 -58.78
C ASP A 479 -9.65 32.18 -58.06
N GLY A 480 -8.72 32.83 -58.79
CA GLY A 480 -7.43 33.38 -58.29
C GLY A 480 -7.52 34.80 -57.67
N PRO A 481 -6.43 35.61 -57.54
CA PRO A 481 -5.02 35.38 -57.95
C PRO A 481 -3.92 35.78 -56.91
N GLU A 482 -2.69 35.36 -57.28
CA GLU A 482 -1.31 35.75 -56.91
C GLU A 482 -1.02 36.92 -55.94
N ALA A 483 -0.06 36.71 -55.01
CA ALA A 483 1.02 37.66 -54.74
C ALA A 483 2.24 37.07 -53.98
N SER A 484 3.42 37.34 -54.56
CA SER A 484 4.76 37.51 -53.99
C SER A 484 5.50 36.37 -53.29
N ARG A 485 6.53 35.91 -54.02
CA ARG A 485 7.75 35.23 -53.59
C ARG A 485 8.51 36.03 -52.52
N GLY A 486 9.06 35.31 -51.55
CA GLY A 486 10.18 35.74 -50.71
C GLY A 486 11.08 34.54 -50.44
N GLU A 487 12.09 34.35 -51.29
CA GLU A 487 13.18 33.40 -51.06
C GLU A 487 14.02 33.85 -49.86
N ARG A 488 14.20 32.97 -48.88
CA ARG A 488 15.46 32.86 -48.14
C ARG A 488 15.82 31.39 -47.97
N ALA A 489 16.77 30.96 -48.78
CA ALA A 489 17.58 29.79 -48.54
C ALA A 489 18.40 29.99 -47.25
N GLY A 490 18.49 28.94 -46.43
CA GLY A 490 19.34 28.95 -45.25
C GLY A 490 19.33 27.61 -44.52
N ALA A 491 20.44 26.90 -44.68
CA ALA A 491 20.95 25.86 -43.79
C ALA A 491 20.18 24.53 -43.71
N ASP A 492 20.55 23.66 -44.65
CA ASP A 492 20.75 22.23 -44.39
C ASP A 492 21.65 22.04 -43.16
N ALA A 493 21.03 21.81 -42.01
CA ALA A 493 21.66 21.32 -40.80
C ALA A 493 21.08 19.94 -40.54
N THR A 494 21.82 18.92 -41.01
CA THR A 494 21.93 17.58 -40.44
C THR A 494 20.84 17.22 -39.42
N ARG A 495 19.68 16.77 -39.94
CA ARG A 495 18.71 16.04 -39.13
C ARG A 495 19.35 14.71 -38.72
N GLU A 496 19.75 14.62 -37.47
CA GLU A 496 20.03 13.33 -36.84
C GLU A 496 18.81 12.40 -36.97
N PRO A 497 19.00 11.08 -37.04
CA PRO A 497 17.91 10.15 -37.34
C PRO A 497 16.84 10.16 -36.24
N ARG A 498 15.57 10.32 -36.64
CA ARG A 498 14.39 10.38 -35.75
C ARG A 498 14.04 9.07 -35.02
N ASP A 499 14.83 8.01 -35.11
CA ASP A 499 14.39 6.66 -34.74
C ASP A 499 15.00 6.17 -33.42
N GLY A 500 14.54 6.76 -32.31
CA GLY A 500 14.56 6.11 -31.00
C GLY A 500 13.29 5.29 -30.92
N GLY A 501 13.41 3.96 -30.79
CA GLY A 501 12.30 3.02 -30.91
C GLY A 501 11.06 3.36 -30.09
N ARG A 502 9.90 2.94 -30.57
CA ARG A 502 8.58 3.19 -29.97
C ARG A 502 8.49 2.55 -28.58
N VAL A 503 7.89 3.28 -27.65
CA VAL A 503 7.55 2.82 -26.30
C VAL A 503 6.06 2.48 -26.27
N TYR A 504 5.71 1.38 -25.62
CA TYR A 504 4.34 0.93 -25.44
C TYR A 504 4.07 0.77 -23.94
N LEU A 505 2.93 1.28 -23.47
CA LEU A 505 2.44 0.94 -22.13
C LEU A 505 1.64 -0.37 -22.20
N ILE A 506 1.91 -1.25 -21.25
CA ILE A 506 1.26 -2.56 -21.10
C ILE A 506 0.74 -2.70 -19.66
N ASP A 507 -0.19 -3.62 -19.44
CA ASP A 507 -0.73 -3.93 -18.10
C ASP A 507 -1.47 -2.76 -17.42
N PHE A 508 -2.71 -2.52 -17.85
CA PHE A 508 -3.63 -1.58 -17.19
C PHE A 508 -4.46 -2.28 -16.11
N GLY A 509 -3.94 -3.36 -15.51
CA GLY A 509 -4.69 -4.18 -14.55
C GLY A 509 -5.06 -3.43 -13.27
N LEU A 510 -4.31 -2.38 -12.93
CA LEU A 510 -4.50 -1.51 -11.77
C LEU A 510 -5.00 -0.12 -12.12
N GLY A 511 -5.25 0.17 -13.39
CA GLY A 511 -5.75 1.48 -13.81
C GLY A 511 -7.18 1.71 -13.35
N TYR A 512 -7.55 2.98 -13.18
CA TYR A 512 -8.89 3.40 -12.81
C TYR A 512 -9.16 4.85 -13.26
N TYR A 513 -10.44 5.18 -13.42
CA TYR A 513 -10.87 6.55 -13.73
C TYR A 513 -10.78 7.43 -12.49
N THR A 514 -10.25 8.63 -12.67
CA THR A 514 -10.11 9.64 -11.64
C THR A 514 -9.88 11.00 -12.29
N ASP A 515 -10.30 12.06 -11.60
CA ASP A 515 -10.01 13.46 -11.94
C ASP A 515 -9.14 14.10 -10.84
N ASP A 516 -8.61 13.29 -9.91
CA ASP A 516 -7.80 13.75 -8.79
C ASP A 516 -6.33 13.90 -9.20
N ALA A 517 -5.78 15.11 -9.05
CA ALA A 517 -4.39 15.39 -9.35
C ALA A 517 -3.42 14.57 -8.47
N GLU A 518 -3.84 14.15 -7.27
CA GLU A 518 -3.04 13.29 -6.40
C GLU A 518 -2.88 11.87 -6.98
N ASP A 519 -3.93 11.33 -7.59
CA ASP A 519 -3.86 10.03 -8.28
C ASP A 519 -2.92 10.11 -9.51
N TYR A 520 -2.97 11.19 -10.29
CA TYR A 520 -2.05 11.44 -11.42
C TYR A 520 -0.60 11.61 -10.97
N ALA A 521 -0.39 12.31 -9.86
CA ALA A 521 0.93 12.49 -9.28
C ALA A 521 1.49 11.18 -8.74
N MET A 522 0.64 10.27 -8.25
CA MET A 522 1.03 8.93 -7.83
C MET A 522 1.58 8.10 -9.00
N ASP A 523 0.96 8.16 -10.18
CA ASP A 523 1.45 7.47 -11.38
C ASP A 523 2.90 7.92 -11.71
N LEU A 524 3.17 9.23 -11.63
CA LEU A 524 4.52 9.75 -11.83
C LEU A 524 5.47 9.28 -10.72
N HIS A 525 5.05 9.35 -9.46
CA HIS A 525 5.85 8.91 -8.34
C HIS A 525 6.26 7.43 -8.45
N VAL A 526 5.32 6.55 -8.80
CA VAL A 526 5.58 5.12 -9.01
C VAL A 526 6.56 4.90 -10.16
N PHE A 527 6.40 5.64 -11.27
CA PHE A 527 7.30 5.53 -12.40
C PHE A 527 8.73 6.00 -12.07
N GLU A 528 8.86 7.13 -11.37
CA GLU A 528 10.14 7.64 -10.88
C GLU A 528 10.82 6.69 -9.89
N GLY A 529 10.05 6.11 -8.97
CA GLY A 529 10.54 5.05 -8.08
C GLY A 529 11.06 3.84 -8.85
N ALA A 530 10.35 3.40 -9.89
CA ALA A 530 10.79 2.30 -10.74
C ALA A 530 12.07 2.62 -11.52
N ILE A 531 12.27 3.87 -11.95
CA ILE A 531 13.52 4.34 -12.58
C ILE A 531 14.66 4.30 -11.56
N ARG A 532 14.47 4.87 -10.36
CA ARG A 532 15.46 4.87 -9.27
C ARG A 532 15.90 3.46 -8.90
N GLY A 533 14.96 2.50 -8.87
CA GLY A 533 15.27 1.10 -8.58
C GLY A 533 15.93 0.31 -9.71
N THR A 534 15.98 0.85 -10.94
CA THR A 534 16.49 0.13 -12.12
C THR A 534 17.78 0.74 -12.69
N ALA A 535 17.98 2.06 -12.58
CA ALA A 535 19.10 2.77 -13.20
C ALA A 535 20.28 2.93 -12.24
N ASP A 536 21.50 2.77 -12.76
CA ASP A 536 22.73 3.07 -12.02
C ASP A 536 22.89 4.59 -11.73
N ASP A 537 22.44 5.43 -12.67
CA ASP A 537 22.40 6.90 -12.55
C ASP A 537 20.99 7.39 -12.96
N PRO A 538 20.05 7.50 -12.00
CA PRO A 538 18.65 7.81 -12.29
C PRO A 538 18.40 9.30 -12.56
N GLU A 539 19.24 10.21 -12.05
CA GLU A 539 18.96 11.66 -12.06
C GLU A 539 18.71 12.25 -13.47
N PRO A 540 19.51 11.93 -14.51
CA PRO A 540 19.23 12.42 -15.86
C PRO A 540 17.91 11.87 -16.43
N LEU A 541 17.55 10.64 -16.08
CA LEU A 541 16.31 9.98 -16.53
C LEU A 541 15.09 10.62 -15.87
N LEU A 542 15.15 10.88 -14.57
CA LEU A 542 14.09 11.55 -13.81
C LEU A 542 13.86 12.97 -14.33
N ALA A 543 14.94 13.73 -14.53
CA ALA A 543 14.86 15.08 -15.09
C ALA A 543 14.21 15.07 -16.50
N ALA A 544 14.52 14.07 -17.33
CA ALA A 544 13.89 13.91 -18.63
C ALA A 544 12.40 13.53 -18.54
N ALA A 545 12.02 12.67 -17.59
CA ALA A 545 10.62 12.31 -17.32
C ALA A 545 9.79 13.55 -16.93
N GLU A 546 10.26 14.28 -15.91
CA GLU A 546 9.59 15.49 -15.43
C GLU A 546 9.49 16.56 -16.51
N ALA A 547 10.56 16.78 -17.28
CA ALA A 547 10.57 17.77 -18.36
C ALA A 547 9.52 17.45 -19.43
N ALA A 548 9.42 16.18 -19.82
CA ALA A 548 8.46 15.72 -20.80
C ALA A 548 7.02 15.80 -20.28
N TYR A 549 6.77 15.38 -19.03
CA TYR A 549 5.45 15.52 -18.42
C TYR A 549 5.03 16.99 -18.30
N ARG A 550 5.94 17.88 -17.91
CA ARG A 550 5.67 19.33 -17.80
C ARG A 550 5.26 19.97 -19.13
N GLU A 551 5.79 19.46 -20.24
CA GLU A 551 5.45 19.95 -21.58
C GLU A 551 4.12 19.39 -22.09
N ALA A 552 3.81 18.13 -21.76
CA ALA A 552 2.66 17.40 -22.31
C ALA A 552 1.40 17.40 -21.41
N GLY A 553 1.55 17.50 -20.10
CA GLY A 553 0.48 17.34 -19.11
C GLY A 553 0.20 18.60 -18.28
N ASP A 554 -0.62 18.46 -17.24
CA ASP A 554 -0.93 19.53 -16.30
C ASP A 554 0.26 19.78 -15.33
N PRO A 555 0.88 20.98 -15.32
CA PRO A 555 1.95 21.32 -14.39
C PRO A 555 1.56 21.19 -12.90
N GLY A 556 0.27 21.32 -12.57
CA GLY A 556 -0.23 21.17 -11.20
C GLY A 556 -0.01 19.76 -10.64
N VAL A 557 0.04 18.74 -11.50
CA VAL A 557 0.36 17.36 -11.09
C VAL A 557 1.80 17.24 -10.61
N LEU A 558 2.74 17.99 -11.19
CA LEU A 558 4.15 17.99 -10.72
C LEU A 558 4.31 18.75 -9.40
N GLU A 559 3.48 19.76 -9.14
CA GLU A 559 3.42 20.42 -7.83
C GLU A 559 2.93 19.43 -6.77
N GLN A 560 1.85 18.70 -7.07
CA GLN A 560 1.32 17.65 -6.21
C GLN A 560 2.33 16.52 -5.99
N LEU A 561 3.08 16.11 -7.02
CA LEU A 561 4.16 15.12 -6.92
C LEU A 561 5.20 15.55 -5.89
N ARG A 562 5.63 16.82 -5.89
CA ARG A 562 6.58 17.33 -4.89
C ARG A 562 6.01 17.36 -3.49
N GLU A 563 4.70 17.60 -3.34
CA GLU A 563 4.04 17.47 -2.04
C GLU A 563 4.06 16.01 -1.56
N ILE A 564 3.75 15.06 -2.44
CA ILE A 564 3.78 13.61 -2.18
C ILE A 564 5.19 13.17 -1.78
N GLU A 565 6.21 13.55 -2.54
CA GLU A 565 7.61 13.27 -2.22
C GLU A 565 8.07 14.00 -0.96
N GLY A 566 7.47 15.12 -0.58
CA GLY A 566 7.73 15.80 0.69
C GLY A 566 7.12 15.07 1.89
N ARG A 567 6.10 14.23 1.67
CA ARG A 567 5.49 13.38 2.70
C ARG A 567 6.40 12.15 2.87
N GLY A 568 6.79 11.83 4.11
CA GLY A 568 7.70 10.69 4.43
C GLY A 568 7.24 9.30 3.99
N ARG A 569 6.02 9.20 3.42
CA ARG A 569 5.40 8.01 2.86
C ARG A 569 6.15 7.43 1.66
N TYR A 570 6.86 8.27 0.91
CA TYR A 570 7.35 7.98 -0.45
C TYR A 570 8.83 8.33 -0.70
N GLN A 571 9.49 8.98 0.26
CA GLN A 571 10.96 9.06 0.36
C GLN A 571 11.51 7.77 0.96
#